data_AF-A0A246FFM9-F1
#
_entry.id   AF-A0A246FFM9-F1
#
_cell.length_a   1.000
_cell.length_b   1.000
_cell.length_c   1.000
_cell.angle_alpha   90.00
_cell.angle_beta   90.00
_cell.angle_gamma   90.00
#
_symmetry.space_group_name_H-M   'P 1'
#
loop_
_entity.id
_entity.type
_entity.pdbx_description
1 polymer ?
#
loop_
_entity_poly.entity_id
_entity_poly.type
_entity_poly.pdbx_seq_one_letter_code
_entity_poly.pdbx_strand_id
1 'polypeptide(L)' 'TKPTGEGTGLGLSLSYDIIIKGHNGTLQLETKEGEGTEFIIELPG' A
#
# COMPACT_ATOMS: atom_id res chain seq x y z
N THR A 1 5.22 -4.52 16.89
CA THR A 1 5.51 -3.53 15.83
C THR A 1 6.73 -2.73 16.24
N LYS A 2 7.47 -2.12 15.31
CA LYS A 2 8.49 -1.15 15.73
C LYS A 2 7.81 0.02 16.45
N PRO A 3 8.46 0.63 17.45
CA PRO A 3 8.00 1.87 18.05
C PRO A 3 7.67 2.94 17.00
N THR A 4 6.68 3.77 17.29
CA THR A 4 6.28 4.89 16.42
C THR A 4 7.49 5.79 16.15
N GLY A 5 7.80 6.04 14.88
CA GLY A 5 8.97 6.83 14.45
C GLY A 5 10.24 6.03 14.16
N GLU A 6 10.30 4.73 14.46
CA GLU A 6 11.45 3.87 14.14
C GLU A 6 11.31 3.10 12.81
N GLY A 7 10.16 3.24 12.16
CA GLY A 7 9.93 2.72 10.82
C GLY A 7 10.59 3.62 9.78
N THR A 8 11.24 3.03 8.78
CA THR A 8 11.83 3.77 7.65
C THR A 8 10.78 4.29 6.66
N GLY A 9 9.50 3.95 6.85
CA GLY A 9 8.41 4.35 5.96
C GLY A 9 8.35 3.62 4.62
N LEU A 10 9.19 2.59 4.41
CA LEU A 10 9.38 1.96 3.09
C LEU A 10 8.30 0.94 2.68
N GLY A 11 7.38 0.57 3.57
CA GLY A 11 6.43 -0.51 3.31
C GLY A 11 5.52 -0.23 2.11
N LEU A 12 4.96 0.98 2.04
CA LEU A 12 4.06 1.35 0.95
C LEU A 12 4.82 1.57 -0.37
N SER A 13 6.02 2.16 -0.34
CA SER A 13 6.84 2.33 -1.54
C SER A 13 7.27 1.00 -2.13
N LEU A 14 7.64 0.03 -1.29
CA LEU A 14 7.99 -1.31 -1.76
C LEU A 14 6.77 -2.03 -2.35
N SER A 15 5.61 -1.89 -1.71
CA SER A 15 4.35 -2.45 -2.22
C SER A 15 4.00 -1.88 -3.60
N TYR A 16 4.15 -0.57 -3.78
CA TYR A 16 3.97 0.10 -5.08
C TYR A 16 4.90 -0.48 -6.15
N ASP A 17 6.19 -0.62 -5.83
CA ASP A 17 7.18 -1.18 -6.77
C ASP A 17 6.85 -2.61 -7.17
N ILE A 18 6.47 -3.46 -6.20
CA ILE A 18 6.11 -4.86 -6.47
C ILE A 18 4.84 -4.94 -7.33
N ILE A 19 3.77 -4.27 -6.92
CA ILE A 19 2.44 -4.42 -7.54
C ILE A 19 2.43 -3.77 -8.94
N ILE A 20 2.83 -2.50 -9.03
CA ILE A 20 2.66 -1.72 -10.25
C ILE A 20 3.84 -1.93 -11.20
N LYS A 21 5.08 -1.85 -10.71
CA LYS A 21 6.26 -2.01 -11.58
C LYS A 21 6.57 -3.49 -11.85
N GLY A 22 6.44 -4.35 -10.84
CA GLY A 22 6.81 -5.76 -10.93
C GLY A 22 5.74 -6.64 -11.57
N HIS A 23 4.47 -6.36 -11.33
CA HIS A 23 3.35 -7.19 -11.80
C HIS A 23 2.40 -6.47 -12.75
N ASN A 24 2.64 -5.20 -13.10
CA ASN A 24 1.71 -4.39 -13.91
C ASN A 24 0.27 -4.36 -13.35
N GLY A 25 0.14 -4.50 -12.02
CA GLY A 25 -1.12 -4.40 -11.30
C GLY A 25 -1.49 -2.96 -10.95
N THR A 26 -2.54 -2.81 -10.15
CA THR A 26 -3.05 -1.53 -9.67
C THR A 26 -3.10 -1.51 -8.14
N LEU A 27 -2.97 -0.31 -7.57
CA LEU A 27 -3.14 -0.05 -6.13
C LEU A 27 -4.04 1.19 -6.00
N GLN A 28 -5.21 1.00 -5.39
CA GLN A 28 -6.18 2.06 -5.11
C GLN A 28 -6.34 2.26 -3.61
N LEU A 29 -6.75 3.46 -3.22
CA LEU A 29 -6.94 3.86 -1.84
C LEU A 29 -8.32 4.48 -1.68
N GLU A 30 -9.12 3.91 -0.79
CA GLU A 30 -10.38 4.49 -0.35
C GLU A 30 -10.26 4.82 1.13
N THR A 31 -10.61 6.04 1.53
CA THR A 31 -10.55 6.45 2.93
C THR A 31 -11.78 7.23 3.30
N LYS A 32 -12.27 6.98 4.50
CA LYS A 32 -13.36 7.71 5.11
C LYS A 32 -12.98 8.06 6.53
N GLU A 33 -12.88 9.36 6.80
CA GLU A 33 -12.49 9.87 8.10
C GLU A 33 -13.40 9.33 9.19
N GLY A 34 -12.81 8.82 10.27
CA GLY A 34 -13.54 8.19 11.37
C GLY A 34 -14.00 6.75 11.12
N GLU A 35 -13.90 6.22 9.89
CA GLU A 35 -14.29 4.85 9.53
C GLU A 35 -13.09 3.99 9.11
N GLY A 36 -12.04 4.62 8.56
CA GLY A 36 -10.77 3.98 8.28
C GLY A 36 -10.31 4.17 6.84
N THR A 37 -9.43 3.26 6.42
CA THR A 37 -8.77 3.31 5.12
C THR A 37 -8.67 1.90 4.56
N GLU A 38 -9.09 1.74 3.32
CA GLU A 38 -9.04 0.51 2.54
C GLU A 38 -8.06 0.66 1.38
N PHE A 39 -7.20 -0.35 1.20
CA PHE A 39 -6.27 -0.45 0.08
C PHE A 39 -6.72 -1.61 -0.80
N ILE A 40 -6.94 -1.33 -2.08
CA ILE A 40 -7.43 -2.29 -3.06
C ILE A 40 -6.29 -2.59 -4.03
N ILE A 41 -5.96 -3.88 -4.19
CA ILE A 41 -4.86 -4.34 -5.04
C ILE A 41 -5.45 -5.24 -6.13
N GLU A 42 -5.19 -4.94 -7.38
CA GLU A 42 -5.54 -5.79 -8.51
C GLU A 42 -4.26 -6.22 -9.23
N LEU A 43 -4.13 -7.52 -9.49
CA LEU A 43 -3.01 -8.07 -10.25
C LEU A 43 -3.55 -8.62 -11.59
N PRO A 44 -2.78 -8.54 -12.69
CA PRO A 44 -3.16 -9.20 -13.94
C PRO A 44 -3.31 -10.71 -13.73
N GLY A 45 -4.27 -11.31 -14.42
CA GLY A 45 -4.54 -12.75 -14.40
C GLY A 45 -3.55 -13.60 -15.17
#